data_AF-A0AAV4CQ56-F1
#
_entry.id   AF-A0AAV4CQ56-F1
#
_cell.length_a   1.000
_cell.length_b   1.000
_cell.length_c   1.000
_cell.angle_alpha   90.00
_cell.angle_beta   90.00
_cell.angle_gamma   90.00
#
_symmetry.space_group_name_H-M   'P 1'
#
loop_
_entity.id
_entity.type
_entity.pdbx_description
1 polymer ?
#
loop_
_entity_poly.entity_id
_entity_poly.type
_entity_poly.pdbx_seq_one_letter_code
_entity_poly.pdbx_strand_id
1 'polypeptide(L)'
;MFMKIEIVHDKLGHRKFSARWIPKMLSDEHKRQRVEISEILLHRCQQGDETVDVGPGGDHRARNKLLERLNTGDETWLHPSTPETKHDSMTWMVGSTRPLLSQKSSKSSNRQQK
;
A
#
# COMPACT_ATOMS: atom_id res chain seq x y z
N MET A 1 -11.01 33.84 -31.19
CA MET A 1 -11.53 33.99 -29.81
C MET A 1 -11.97 32.61 -29.35
N PHE A 2 -11.16 31.91 -28.56
CA PHE A 2 -11.53 30.58 -28.05
C PHE A 2 -12.37 30.76 -26.79
N MET A 3 -13.62 30.30 -26.81
CA MET A 3 -14.44 30.24 -25.59
C MET A 3 -13.76 29.29 -24.61
N LYS A 4 -13.43 29.81 -23.44
CA LYS A 4 -12.90 29.01 -22.34
C LYS A 4 -14.03 28.09 -21.88
N ILE A 5 -13.91 26.79 -22.12
CA ILE A 5 -14.83 25.80 -21.57
C ILE A 5 -14.58 25.79 -20.06
N GLU A 6 -15.52 26.34 -19.31
CA GLU A 6 -15.46 26.32 -17.84
C GLU A 6 -16.17 25.07 -17.34
N ILE A 7 -15.38 24.09 -16.90
CA ILE A 7 -15.93 22.84 -16.40
C ILE A 7 -16.41 23.04 -14.96
N VAL A 8 -17.66 22.66 -14.68
CA VAL A 8 -18.32 22.92 -13.39
C VAL A 8 -17.51 22.36 -12.20
N HIS A 9 -16.88 21.19 -12.36
CA HIS A 9 -16.07 20.61 -11.29
C HIS A 9 -14.81 21.41 -10.97
N ASP A 10 -14.24 22.14 -11.94
CA ASP A 10 -13.08 23.02 -11.71
C ASP A 10 -13.48 24.23 -10.85
N LYS A 11 -14.64 24.84 -11.13
CA LYS A 11 -15.18 25.94 -10.32
C LYS A 11 -15.48 25.52 -8.89
N LEU A 12 -15.97 24.29 -8.72
CA LEU A 12 -16.32 23.74 -7.42
C LEU A 12 -15.11 23.08 -6.71
N GLY A 13 -13.91 23.12 -7.30
CA GLY A 13 -12.70 22.51 -6.72
C GLY A 13 -12.76 20.98 -6.55
N HIS A 14 -13.61 20.32 -7.34
CA HIS A 14 -13.77 18.87 -7.30
C HIS A 14 -12.73 18.20 -8.18
N ARG A 15 -12.10 17.14 -7.66
CA ARG A 15 -11.14 16.32 -8.40
C ARG A 15 -11.49 14.85 -8.24
N LYS A 16 -11.26 14.07 -9.30
CA LYS A 16 -11.47 12.62 -9.28
C LYS A 16 -10.17 11.94 -8.84
N PHE A 17 -10.25 11.08 -7.83
CA PHE A 17 -9.10 10.31 -7.35
C PHE A 17 -9.44 8.83 -7.29
N SER A 18 -8.47 7.97 -7.63
CA SER A 18 -8.57 6.55 -7.31
C SER A 18 -8.36 6.35 -5.81
N ALA A 19 -9.30 5.69 -5.13
CA ALA A 19 -9.10 5.31 -3.74
C ALA A 19 -7.92 4.34 -3.60
N ARG A 20 -7.14 4.45 -2.51
CA ARG A 20 -6.14 3.43 -2.18
C ARG A 20 -6.84 2.26 -1.50
N TRP A 21 -6.59 1.06 -2.01
CA TRP A 21 -7.05 -0.18 -1.39
C TRP A 21 -6.26 -0.44 -0.12
N ILE A 22 -6.96 -0.69 1.00
CA ILE A 22 -6.37 -1.24 2.21
C ILE A 22 -7.05 -2.56 2.54
N PRO A 23 -6.31 -3.67 2.62
CA PRO A 23 -6.88 -5.00 2.89
C PRO A 23 -7.65 -5.08 4.21
N LYS A 24 -7.20 -4.36 5.24
CA LYS A 24 -7.78 -4.40 6.58
C LYS A 24 -7.54 -3.09 7.34
N MET A 25 -8.58 -2.57 8.00
CA MET A 25 -8.43 -1.50 8.97
C MET A 25 -7.76 -2.05 10.23
N LEU A 26 -6.59 -1.53 10.56
CA LEU A 26 -5.83 -1.93 11.74
C LEU A 26 -6.38 -1.21 12.96
N SER A 27 -6.69 -1.97 14.02
CA SER A 27 -6.86 -1.40 15.36
C SER A 27 -5.55 -0.74 15.83
N ASP A 28 -5.65 0.13 16.83
CA ASP A 28 -4.47 0.80 17.37
C ASP A 28 -3.45 -0.19 17.96
N GLU A 29 -3.93 -1.29 18.53
CA GLU A 29 -3.06 -2.37 19.00
C GLU A 29 -2.22 -2.99 17.88
N HIS A 30 -2.84 -3.34 16.75
CA HIS A 30 -2.09 -3.88 15.60
C HIS A 30 -1.06 -2.87 15.07
N LYS A 31 -1.34 -1.56 15.14
CA LYS A 31 -0.38 -0.53 14.73
C LYS A 31 0.81 -0.50 15.69
N ARG A 32 0.57 -0.53 17.01
CA ARG A 32 1.63 -0.57 18.03
C ARG A 32 2.55 -1.77 17.81
N GLN A 33 1.99 -2.98 17.72
CA GLN A 33 2.75 -4.20 17.51
C GLN A 33 3.58 -4.17 16.23
N ARG A 34 3.02 -3.63 15.14
CA ARG A 34 3.76 -3.49 13.87
C ARG A 34 4.93 -2.53 13.98
N VAL A 35 4.77 -1.41 14.69
CA VAL A 35 5.86 -0.45 14.91
C VAL A 35 6.98 -1.11 15.72
N GLU A 36 6.63 -1.74 16.85
CA GLU A 36 7.57 -2.42 17.73
C GLU A 36 8.39 -3.49 16.99
N ILE A 37 7.73 -4.39 16.26
CA ILE A 37 8.41 -5.42 15.47
C ILE A 37 9.32 -4.79 14.40
N SER A 38 8.85 -3.73 13.75
CA SER A 38 9.64 -3.06 12.69
C SER A 38 10.90 -2.42 13.26
N GLU A 39 10.83 -1.80 14.44
CA GLU A 39 11.99 -1.23 15.13
C GLU A 39 13.02 -2.30 15.50
N ILE A 40 12.57 -3.43 16.05
CA ILE A 40 13.43 -4.58 16.39
C ILE A 40 14.14 -5.12 15.14
N LEU A 41 13.39 -5.33 14.06
CA LEU A 41 13.94 -5.85 12.81
C LEU A 41 14.90 -4.86 12.14
N LEU A 42 14.58 -3.56 12.17
CA LEU A 42 15.42 -2.50 11.63
C LEU A 42 16.76 -2.45 12.36
N HIS A 43 16.74 -2.49 13.70
CA HIS A 43 17.95 -2.52 14.51
C HIS A 43 18.82 -3.73 14.19
N ARG A 44 18.24 -4.94 14.13
CA ARG A 44 18.95 -6.17 13.73
C ARG A 44 19.51 -6.09 12.31
N CYS A 45 18.79 -5.42 11.40
CA CYS A 45 19.25 -5.21 10.04
C CYS A 45 20.44 -4.26 9.95
N GLN A 46 20.49 -3.25 10.83
CA GLN A 46 21.54 -2.23 10.84
C GLN A 46 22.80 -2.69 11.56
N GLN A 47 22.67 -3.54 12.58
CA GLN A 47 23.82 -3.98 13.38
C GLN A 47 24.79 -4.86 12.59
N GLY A 48 24.36 -5.51 11.51
CA GLY A 48 25.21 -6.45 10.77
C GLY A 48 25.73 -7.57 11.67
N ASP A 49 26.50 -8.48 11.11
CA ASP A 49 27.28 -9.44 11.89
C ASP A 49 28.67 -8.80 12.02
N GLU A 50 29.09 -8.42 13.23
CA GLU A 50 30.34 -7.70 13.56
C GLU A 50 31.61 -8.39 13.04
N THR A 51 31.50 -9.60 12.48
CA THR A 51 32.61 -10.44 12.03
C THR A 51 33.17 -10.12 10.64
N VAL A 52 32.69 -9.09 9.94
CA VAL A 52 33.26 -8.68 8.65
C VAL A 52 33.79 -7.26 8.75
N ASP A 53 35.12 -7.16 8.86
CA ASP A 53 35.89 -5.93 8.69
C ASP A 53 35.63 -5.37 7.29
N VAL A 54 34.64 -4.47 7.19
CA VAL A 54 34.45 -3.65 6.00
C VAL A 54 35.50 -2.56 6.09
N GLY A 55 36.71 -2.87 5.58
CA GLY A 55 37.84 -1.96 5.59
C GLY A 55 37.51 -0.56 5.02
N PRO A 56 38.40 0.44 5.21
CA PRO A 56 38.09 1.83 4.94
C PRO A 56 37.81 2.05 3.45
N GLY A 57 36.52 2.19 3.10
CA GLY A 57 36.03 2.35 1.73
C GLY A 57 35.02 1.31 1.26
N GLY A 58 34.62 0.34 2.10
CA GLY A 58 33.62 -0.65 1.70
C GLY A 58 32.20 -0.08 1.61
N ASP A 59 31.45 -0.52 0.60
CA ASP A 59 30.08 -0.09 0.33
C ASP A 59 29.19 -0.43 1.53
N HIS A 60 28.58 0.56 2.20
CA HIS A 60 27.59 0.31 3.26
C HIS A 60 26.32 -0.39 2.73
N ARG A 61 26.13 -0.47 1.40
CA ARG A 61 25.15 -1.37 0.76
C ARG A 61 25.63 -2.82 0.66
N ALA A 62 26.78 -3.16 1.21
CA ALA A 62 27.25 -4.53 1.36
C ALA A 62 26.35 -5.27 2.37
N ARG A 63 25.21 -5.69 1.82
CA ARG A 63 24.52 -6.95 2.08
C ARG A 63 24.35 -7.25 3.57
N ASN A 64 23.22 -6.81 4.10
CA ASN A 64 22.72 -7.25 5.38
C ASN A 64 22.52 -8.79 5.33
N LYS A 65 23.45 -9.54 5.93
CA LYS A 65 23.46 -11.02 5.95
C LYS A 65 22.12 -11.63 6.41
N LEU A 66 21.34 -10.89 7.20
CA LEU A 66 19.98 -11.30 7.60
C LEU A 66 19.03 -11.40 6.40
N LEU A 67 19.06 -10.42 5.49
CA LEU A 67 18.19 -10.38 4.31
C LEU A 67 18.60 -11.45 3.28
N GLU A 68 19.88 -11.79 3.20
CA GLU A 68 20.36 -12.87 2.33
C GLU A 68 19.87 -14.26 2.75
N ARG A 69 19.69 -14.45 4.06
CA ARG A 69 19.23 -15.72 4.64
C ARG A 69 17.71 -15.78 4.78
N LEU A 70 17.02 -14.67 4.54
CA LEU A 70 15.59 -14.58 4.70
C LEU A 70 14.90 -15.28 3.53
N ASN A 71 14.31 -16.43 3.80
CA ASN A 71 13.38 -17.08 2.88
C ASN A 71 11.95 -16.69 3.24
N THR A 72 11.22 -16.12 2.28
CA THR A 72 9.79 -15.79 2.41
C THR A 72 8.96 -16.59 1.41
N GLY A 73 7.78 -17.03 1.82
CA GLY A 73 6.80 -17.65 0.92
C GLY A 73 5.39 -17.27 1.36
N ASP A 74 4.50 -17.09 0.38
CA ASP A 74 3.07 -16.88 0.58
C ASP A 74 2.32 -17.39 -0.66
N GLU A 75 1.03 -17.69 -0.51
CA GLU A 75 0.19 -18.16 -1.59
C GLU A 75 -0.52 -16.98 -2.28
N THR A 76 -0.59 -16.99 -3.60
CA THR A 76 -1.33 -15.98 -4.36
C THR A 76 -2.24 -16.65 -5.38
N TRP A 77 -3.50 -16.24 -5.40
CA TRP A 77 -4.48 -16.70 -6.40
C TRP A 77 -4.21 -16.05 -7.75
N LEU A 78 -3.95 -16.86 -8.79
CA LEU A 78 -3.83 -16.41 -10.17
C LEU A 78 -5.17 -16.56 -10.89
N HIS A 79 -5.76 -15.44 -11.30
CA HIS A 79 -7.02 -15.44 -12.06
C HIS A 79 -6.77 -15.07 -13.53
N PRO A 80 -7.40 -15.75 -14.51
CA PRO A 80 -7.22 -15.45 -15.95
C PRO A 80 -7.57 -14.02 -16.39
N SER A 81 -8.39 -13.30 -15.62
CA SER A 81 -8.78 -11.91 -15.90
C SER A 81 -9.04 -11.09 -14.62
N THR A 82 -8.45 -9.91 -14.45
CA THR A 82 -8.80 -9.04 -13.30
C THR A 82 -10.01 -8.17 -13.65
N PRO A 83 -11.16 -8.29 -12.95
CA PRO A 83 -12.38 -7.56 -13.35
C PRO A 83 -12.42 -6.09 -12.93
N GLU A 84 -11.53 -5.63 -12.05
CA GLU A 84 -11.54 -4.25 -11.54
C GLU A 84 -10.29 -3.50 -12.00
N THR A 85 -10.48 -2.40 -12.74
CA THR A 85 -9.40 -1.49 -13.10
C THR A 85 -9.27 -0.36 -12.07
N LYS A 86 -8.09 0.27 -12.00
CA LYS A 86 -7.89 1.47 -11.16
C LYS A 86 -8.85 2.61 -11.52
N HIS A 87 -9.30 2.67 -12.78
CA HIS A 87 -10.25 3.68 -13.24
C HIS A 87 -11.65 3.46 -12.64
N ASP A 88 -12.02 2.20 -12.39
CA ASP A 88 -13.32 1.83 -11.82
C ASP A 88 -13.44 2.21 -10.34
N SER A 89 -12.32 2.43 -9.64
CA SER A 89 -12.30 2.86 -8.23
C SER A 89 -12.20 4.39 -8.04
N MET A 90 -12.39 5.17 -9.10
CA MET A 90 -12.26 6.62 -9.04
C MET A 90 -13.52 7.30 -8.49
N THR A 91 -13.37 8.04 -7.39
CA THR A 91 -14.44 8.79 -6.72
C THR A 91 -14.16 10.30 -6.75
N TRP A 92 -15.21 11.11 -6.82
CA TRP A 92 -15.13 12.58 -6.72
C TRP A 92 -14.88 13.03 -5.30
N MET A 93 -13.98 14.00 -5.11
CA MET A 93 -13.70 14.60 -3.81
C MET A 93 -13.58 16.11 -3.91
N VAL A 94 -13.96 16.79 -2.83
CA VAL A 94 -13.84 18.24 -2.65
C VAL A 94 -12.59 18.53 -1.81
N GLY A 95 -11.70 19.40 -2.29
CA GLY A 95 -10.51 19.82 -1.54
C GLY A 95 -9.31 18.86 -1.64
N SER A 96 -8.47 18.83 -0.59
CA SER A 96 -7.22 18.06 -0.52
C SER A 96 -7.29 16.84 0.41
N THR A 97 -8.46 16.51 0.94
CA THR A 97 -8.65 15.35 1.80
C THR A 97 -8.33 14.09 0.99
N ARG A 98 -7.36 13.29 1.41
CA ARG A 98 -7.02 12.04 0.72
C ARG A 98 -8.25 11.13 0.71
N PRO A 99 -8.49 10.34 -0.36
CA PRO A 99 -9.66 9.49 -0.40
C PRO A 99 -9.65 8.52 0.77
N LEU A 100 -10.78 8.49 1.50
CA LEU A 100 -11.00 7.52 2.54
C LEU A 100 -10.90 6.11 1.94
N LEU A 101 -10.33 5.25 2.76
CA LEU A 101 -9.98 3.87 2.46
C LEU A 101 -11.24 3.12 2.04
N SER A 102 -11.29 2.67 0.78
CA SER A 102 -12.39 1.84 0.31
C SER A 102 -12.20 0.42 0.82
N GLN A 103 -13.16 -0.09 1.59
CA GLN A 103 -13.27 -1.51 1.92
C GLN A 103 -14.09 -2.22 0.85
N LYS A 104 -13.73 -3.47 0.52
CA LYS A 104 -14.65 -4.37 -0.18
C LYS A 104 -15.78 -4.71 0.79
N SER A 105 -17.03 -4.36 0.47
CA SER A 105 -18.17 -5.01 1.08
C SER A 105 -18.09 -6.51 0.73
N SER A 106 -18.13 -7.38 1.72
CA SER A 106 -18.32 -8.81 1.50
C SER A 106 -19.57 -8.99 0.64
N LYS A 107 -19.48 -9.73 -0.47
CA LYS A 107 -20.66 -10.11 -1.25
C LYS A 107 -21.60 -10.83 -0.29
N SER A 108 -22.76 -10.26 0.01
CA SER A 108 -23.81 -11.01 0.69
C SER A 108 -24.15 -12.19 -0.21
N SER A 109 -23.99 -13.40 0.31
CA SER A 109 -24.45 -14.61 -0.37
C SER A 109 -25.97 -14.55 -0.47
N ASN A 110 -26.48 -14.00 -1.57
CA ASN A 110 -27.82 -14.27 -2.04
C ASN A 110 -27.69 -14.96 -3.38
N ARG A 111 -27.59 -16.29 -3.33
CA ARG A 111 -27.97 -17.16 -4.44
C ARG A 111 -29.01 -18.15 -3.93
N GLN A 112 -30.23 -17.65 -3.75
CA GLN A 112 -31.39 -18.49 -4.05
C GLN A 112 -31.67 -18.40 -5.54
N GLN A 113 -31.81 -19.56 -6.19
CA GLN A 113 -32.46 -19.86 -7.47
C GLN A 113 -31.75 -21.09 -8.06
N LYS A 114 -32.41 -22.17 -8.46
CA LYS A 114 -33.80 -22.61 -8.37
C LYS A 114 -33.79 -24.10 -8.69
#